data_AF-A0A0W0X4S6-F1
#
_entry.id   AF-A0A0W0X4S6-F1
#
_cell.length_a   1.000
_cell.length_b   1.000
_cell.length_c   1.000
_cell.angle_alpha   90.00
_cell.angle_beta   90.00
_cell.angle_gamma   90.00
#
_symmetry.space_group_name_H-M   'P 1'
#
loop_
_entity.id
_entity.type
_entity.pdbx_description
1 polymer ?
#
loop_
_entity_poly.entity_id
_entity_poly.type
_entity_poly.pdbx_seq_one_letter_code
_entity_poly.pdbx_strand_id
1 'polypeptide(L)'
;MSIKKHITNLVKNPNLYVAAVVGTVPGGAVGGVVGAVSGGFIGIRLELCPGWAVPLVGVNFGSVAGALFGLIMGAILGGILTGCFSLYKIHKKTYQLPQLSSEQVIEIFLSGLGISLEIAIGMAIGAVIGSLKLLGIGTALGAMVGIILMLCSLALERKSVQFR
;
A
#
# COMPACT_ATOMS: atom_id res chain seq x y z
N MET A 1 12.15 0.29 32.29
CA MET A 1 13.04 0.14 31.11
C MET A 1 12.62 1.18 30.08
N SER A 2 13.48 2.14 29.70
CA SER A 2 13.06 3.36 28.97
C SER A 2 12.63 3.04 27.53
N ILE A 3 11.49 3.60 27.09
CA ILE A 3 10.91 3.50 25.73
C ILE A 3 11.96 3.75 24.64
N LYS A 4 12.92 4.65 24.89
CA LYS A 4 14.05 4.91 23.98
C LYS A 4 14.88 3.65 23.69
N LYS A 5 15.17 2.80 24.70
CA LYS A 5 15.93 1.55 24.48
C LYS A 5 15.13 0.53 23.68
N HIS A 6 13.80 0.49 23.85
CA HIS A 6 12.91 -0.41 23.10
C HIS A 6 12.84 -0.03 21.62
N ILE A 7 12.67 1.27 21.33
CA ILE A 7 12.68 1.81 19.96
C ILE A 7 14.06 1.58 19.31
N THR A 8 15.14 1.82 20.04
CA THR A 8 16.51 1.65 19.52
C THR A 8 16.81 0.19 19.18
N ASN A 9 16.35 -0.76 20.00
CA ASN A 9 16.46 -2.19 19.71
C ASN A 9 15.53 -2.64 18.56
N LEU A 10 14.36 -1.99 18.39
CA LEU A 10 13.46 -2.25 17.27
C LEU A 10 14.11 -1.86 15.93
N VAL A 11 14.69 -0.65 15.87
CA VAL A 11 15.33 -0.13 14.64
C VAL A 11 16.61 -0.90 14.29
N LYS A 12 17.31 -1.45 15.29
CA LYS A 12 18.48 -2.31 15.09
C LYS A 12 18.14 -3.74 14.67
N ASN A 13 16.85 -4.12 14.61
CA ASN A 13 16.46 -5.46 14.20
C ASN A 13 16.39 -5.56 12.67
N PRO A 14 17.30 -6.31 12.02
CA PRO A 14 17.35 -6.41 10.55
C PRO A 14 16.05 -7.00 9.97
N ASN A 15 15.34 -7.85 10.70
CA ASN A 15 14.08 -8.42 10.24
C ASN A 15 12.99 -7.37 10.12
N LEU A 16 13.02 -6.34 10.97
CA LEU A 16 12.05 -5.24 10.92
C LEU A 16 12.28 -4.38 9.67
N TYR A 17 13.55 -4.18 9.29
CA TYR A 17 13.92 -3.46 8.08
C TYR A 17 13.51 -4.23 6.83
N VAL A 18 13.82 -5.52 6.78
CA VAL A 18 13.43 -6.40 5.68
C VAL A 18 11.90 -6.46 5.54
N ALA A 19 11.17 -6.61 6.64
CA ALA A 19 9.71 -6.54 6.66
C ALA A 19 9.14 -5.22 6.13
N ALA A 20 9.77 -4.09 6.47
CA ALA A 20 9.35 -2.78 5.98
C ALA A 20 9.55 -2.65 4.47
N VAL A 21 10.73 -3.01 3.96
CA VAL A 21 11.04 -2.91 2.53
C VAL A 21 10.13 -3.83 1.71
N VAL A 22 9.99 -5.07 2.15
CA VAL A 22 9.16 -6.07 1.47
C VAL A 22 7.68 -5.71 1.53
N GLY A 23 7.26 -5.05 2.61
CA GLY A 23 5.87 -4.62 2.75
C GLY A 23 5.52 -3.39 1.93
N THR A 24 6.44 -2.43 1.84
CA THR A 24 6.21 -1.15 1.15
C THR A 24 6.24 -1.28 -0.37
N VAL A 25 7.09 -2.15 -0.93
CA VAL A 25 7.28 -2.24 -2.40
C VAL A 25 6.00 -2.65 -3.15
N PRO A 26 5.27 -3.73 -2.79
CA PRO A 26 4.07 -4.14 -3.51
C PRO A 26 2.94 -3.11 -3.42
N GLY A 27 2.71 -2.55 -2.22
CA GLY A 27 1.67 -1.54 -2.02
C GLY A 27 2.02 -0.20 -2.64
N GLY A 28 3.30 0.17 -2.68
CA GLY A 28 3.78 1.36 -3.38
C GLY A 28 3.63 1.22 -4.90
N ALA A 29 3.95 0.06 -5.46
CA ALA A 29 3.76 -0.20 -6.88
C ALA A 29 2.28 -0.13 -7.28
N VAL A 30 1.41 -0.86 -6.58
CA VAL A 30 -0.03 -0.86 -6.89
C VAL A 30 -0.66 0.50 -6.58
N GLY A 31 -0.32 1.10 -5.44
CA GLY A 31 -0.79 2.44 -5.06
C GLY A 31 -0.36 3.49 -6.07
N GLY A 32 0.86 3.40 -6.62
CA GLY A 32 1.35 4.28 -7.67
C GLY A 32 0.56 4.14 -8.97
N VAL A 33 0.24 2.92 -9.40
CA VAL A 33 -0.59 2.70 -10.61
C VAL A 33 -2.01 3.21 -10.40
N VAL A 34 -2.65 2.86 -9.28
CA VAL A 34 -3.99 3.34 -8.91
C VAL A 34 -4.01 4.87 -8.81
N GLY A 35 -2.98 5.45 -8.21
CA GLY A 35 -2.77 6.88 -8.09
C GLY A 35 -2.60 7.56 -9.44
N ALA A 36 -1.79 7.00 -10.34
CA ALA A 36 -1.59 7.53 -11.68
C ALA A 36 -2.89 7.55 -12.49
N VAL A 37 -3.64 6.44 -12.47
CA VAL A 37 -4.93 6.35 -13.16
C VAL A 37 -5.91 7.33 -12.54
N SER A 38 -6.10 7.30 -11.21
CA SER A 38 -7.06 8.19 -10.55
C SER A 38 -6.73 9.67 -10.74
N GLY A 39 -5.47 10.04 -10.52
CA GLY A 39 -4.94 11.40 -10.67
C GLY A 39 -5.02 11.89 -12.12
N GLY A 40 -4.77 11.04 -13.11
CA GLY A 40 -4.87 11.39 -14.52
C GLY A 40 -6.29 11.78 -14.94
N PHE A 41 -7.30 11.07 -14.44
CA PHE A 41 -8.71 11.39 -14.70
C PHE A 41 -9.22 12.57 -13.87
N ILE A 42 -8.77 12.69 -12.62
CA ILE A 42 -9.09 13.84 -11.75
C ILE A 42 -8.47 15.13 -12.33
N GLY A 43 -7.24 15.07 -12.84
CA GLY A 43 -6.54 16.23 -13.38
C GLY A 43 -7.15 16.79 -14.66
N ILE A 44 -7.83 15.96 -15.45
CA ILE A 44 -8.67 16.43 -16.57
C ILE A 44 -9.90 17.17 -16.04
N ARG A 45 -10.57 16.63 -15.01
CA ARG A 45 -11.82 17.18 -14.45
C ARG A 45 -11.62 18.48 -13.68
N LEU A 46 -10.47 18.66 -13.03
CA LEU A 46 -10.16 19.84 -12.21
C LEU A 46 -9.45 20.95 -12.99
N GLU A 47 -9.15 20.75 -14.29
CA GLU A 47 -8.42 21.71 -15.11
C GLU A 47 -7.16 22.24 -14.41
N LEU A 48 -6.33 21.36 -13.85
CA LEU A 48 -5.14 21.73 -13.05
C LEU A 48 -4.18 22.71 -13.77
N CYS A 49 -4.28 22.83 -15.10
CA CYS A 49 -3.64 23.87 -15.90
C CYS A 49 -4.64 24.45 -16.93
N PRO A 50 -5.48 25.43 -16.54
CA PRO A 50 -6.41 26.05 -17.46
C PRO A 50 -5.59 26.97 -18.38
N GLY A 51 -5.49 26.62 -19.66
CA GLY A 51 -4.71 27.36 -20.66
C GLY A 51 -3.50 26.62 -21.25
N TRP A 52 -3.13 25.46 -20.71
CA TRP A 52 -2.10 24.58 -21.30
C TRP A 52 -2.72 23.52 -22.23
N ALA A 53 -4.00 23.70 -22.57
CA ALA A 53 -4.73 22.87 -23.51
C ALA A 53 -4.33 23.20 -24.95
N VAL A 54 -3.05 22.99 -25.29
CA VAL A 54 -2.67 22.84 -26.69
C VAL A 54 -2.70 21.34 -26.95
N PRO A 55 -3.68 20.81 -27.69
CA PRO A 55 -3.77 19.39 -27.98
C PRO A 55 -2.75 19.06 -29.06
N LEU A 56 -1.45 19.22 -28.76
CA LEU A 56 -0.40 19.04 -29.77
C LEU A 56 -0.25 17.57 -30.19
N VAL A 57 -0.86 16.62 -29.44
CA VAL A 57 -0.89 15.18 -29.75
C VAL A 57 -2.17 14.48 -29.23
N GLY A 58 -3.26 15.22 -28.96
CA GLY A 58 -4.47 14.64 -28.33
C GLY A 58 -4.31 14.25 -26.85
N VAL A 59 -3.18 14.58 -26.23
CA VAL A 59 -2.90 14.35 -24.81
C VAL A 59 -3.12 15.64 -24.02
N ASN A 60 -3.97 15.59 -22.99
CA ASN A 60 -4.24 16.74 -22.12
C ASN A 60 -3.13 16.85 -21.05
N PHE A 61 -2.38 17.97 -21.05
CA PHE A 61 -1.32 18.21 -20.07
C PHE A 61 -1.80 18.19 -18.61
N GLY A 62 -3.07 18.57 -18.35
CA GLY A 62 -3.70 18.42 -17.04
C GLY A 62 -3.85 16.96 -16.60
N SER A 63 -4.05 16.04 -17.55
CA SER A 63 -4.06 14.60 -17.28
C SER A 63 -2.67 14.08 -16.94
N VAL A 64 -1.64 14.52 -17.67
CA VAL A 64 -0.26 14.09 -17.42
C VAL A 64 0.24 14.59 -16.07
N ALA A 65 0.00 15.86 -15.76
CA ALA A 65 0.33 16.45 -14.46
C ALA A 65 -0.43 15.74 -13.33
N GLY A 66 -1.74 15.52 -13.52
CA GLY A 66 -2.57 14.79 -12.56
C GLY A 66 -2.10 13.35 -12.35
N ALA A 67 -1.70 12.64 -13.41
CA ALA A 67 -1.20 11.27 -13.34
C ALA A 67 0.17 11.20 -12.64
N LEU A 68 1.08 12.15 -12.89
CA LEU A 68 2.37 12.22 -12.19
C LEU A 68 2.19 12.48 -10.70
N PHE A 69 1.37 13.47 -10.33
CA PHE A 69 1.05 13.74 -8.93
C PHE A 69 0.35 12.56 -8.27
N GLY A 70 -0.61 11.97 -8.96
CA GLY A 70 -1.32 10.78 -8.53
C GLY A 70 -0.39 9.60 -8.32
N LEU A 71 0.58 9.38 -9.19
CA LEU A 71 1.57 8.31 -9.08
C LEU A 71 2.42 8.47 -7.82
N ILE A 72 2.94 9.67 -7.58
CA ILE A 72 3.79 9.95 -6.41
C ILE A 72 2.99 9.77 -5.13
N MET A 73 1.82 10.42 -5.03
CA MET A 73 0.97 10.36 -3.84
C MET A 73 0.45 8.95 -3.60
N GLY A 74 0.02 8.26 -4.66
CA GLY A 74 -0.47 6.89 -4.60
C GLY A 74 0.61 5.90 -4.17
N ALA A 75 1.84 6.05 -4.68
CA ALA A 75 2.96 5.19 -4.28
C ALA A 75 3.35 5.40 -2.82
N ILE A 76 3.40 6.65 -2.37
CA ILE A 76 3.70 6.99 -0.97
C ILE A 76 2.60 6.43 -0.06
N LEU A 77 1.33 6.72 -0.34
CA LEU A 77 0.21 6.28 0.50
C LEU A 77 0.07 4.75 0.51
N GLY A 78 0.12 4.11 -0.66
CA GLY A 78 0.04 2.66 -0.79
C GLY A 78 1.20 1.95 -0.11
N GLY A 79 2.42 2.48 -0.26
CA GLY A 79 3.63 1.96 0.39
C GLY A 79 3.59 2.11 1.91
N ILE A 80 3.19 3.28 2.43
CA ILE A 80 3.07 3.50 3.88
C ILE A 80 2.02 2.58 4.48
N LEU A 81 0.84 2.46 3.88
CA LEU A 81 -0.25 1.61 4.39
C LEU A 81 0.16 0.15 4.49
N THR A 82 0.69 -0.42 3.40
CA THR A 82 1.14 -1.81 3.35
C THR A 82 2.38 -2.05 4.24
N GLY A 83 3.34 -1.12 4.21
CA GLY A 83 4.52 -1.14 5.07
C GLY A 83 4.17 -1.13 6.56
N CYS A 84 3.33 -0.21 7.00
CA CYS A 84 2.88 -0.13 8.40
C CYS A 84 2.12 -1.39 8.82
N PHE A 85 1.27 -1.95 7.96
CA PHE A 85 0.52 -3.15 8.31
C PHE A 85 1.40 -4.40 8.42
N SER A 86 2.33 -4.58 7.48
CA SER A 86 3.30 -5.68 7.51
C SER A 86 4.25 -5.56 8.69
N LEU A 87 4.72 -4.34 9.00
CA LEU A 87 5.49 -4.05 10.20
C LEU A 87 4.71 -4.37 11.48
N TYR A 88 3.45 -3.95 11.58
CA TYR A 88 2.61 -4.23 12.74
C TYR A 88 2.39 -5.73 12.95
N LYS A 89 2.05 -6.47 11.88
CA LYS A 89 1.78 -7.90 11.95
C LYS A 89 3.03 -8.72 12.27
N ILE A 90 4.20 -8.30 11.74
CA ILE A 90 5.48 -8.93 12.05
C ILE A 90 5.96 -8.57 13.45
N HIS A 91 5.89 -7.31 13.86
CA HIS A 91 6.27 -6.89 15.21
C HIS A 91 5.49 -7.67 16.27
N LYS A 92 4.19 -7.91 16.04
CA LYS A 92 3.35 -8.71 16.93
C LYS A 92 3.73 -10.20 16.97
N LYS A 93 4.27 -10.77 15.89
CA LYS A 93 4.81 -12.15 15.85
C LYS A 93 6.21 -12.23 16.48
N THR A 94 7.08 -11.25 16.23
CA THR A 94 8.49 -11.23 16.67
C THR A 94 8.67 -10.92 18.16
N TYR A 95 7.63 -10.42 18.85
CA TYR A 95 7.68 -10.22 20.31
C TYR A 95 7.99 -11.50 21.11
N GLN A 96 7.84 -12.69 20.50
CA GLN A 96 8.06 -13.99 21.15
C GLN A 96 9.40 -14.67 20.83
N LEU A 97 10.21 -14.17 19.87
CA LEU A 97 11.40 -14.88 19.38
C LEU A 97 12.60 -13.93 19.24
N PRO A 98 13.47 -13.81 20.26
CA PRO A 98 14.58 -12.87 20.28
C PRO A 98 15.90 -13.39 19.66
N GLN A 99 15.94 -14.63 19.13
CA GLN A 99 17.14 -15.23 18.53
C GLN A 99 16.83 -15.85 17.17
N LEU A 100 17.76 -15.73 16.22
CA LEU A 100 17.54 -15.97 14.79
C LEU A 100 18.45 -17.06 14.21
N SER A 101 17.83 -18.03 13.53
CA SER A 101 18.43 -18.74 12.39
C SER A 101 18.00 -18.10 11.07
N SER A 102 18.78 -18.28 9.99
CA SER A 102 18.48 -17.72 8.65
C SER A 102 17.13 -18.17 8.09
N GLU A 103 16.65 -19.35 8.47
CA GLU A 103 15.36 -19.90 8.02
C GLU A 103 14.17 -19.09 8.55
N GLN A 104 14.26 -18.59 9.79
CA GLN A 104 13.22 -17.75 10.39
C GLN A 104 13.15 -16.35 9.76
N VAL A 105 14.27 -15.83 9.24
CA VAL A 105 14.28 -14.57 8.46
C VAL A 105 13.46 -14.74 7.19
N ILE A 106 13.67 -15.84 6.47
CA ILE A 106 12.99 -16.16 5.21
C ILE A 106 11.49 -16.36 5.45
N GLU A 107 11.11 -17.01 6.54
CA GLU A 107 9.70 -17.21 6.89
C GLU A 107 8.99 -15.88 7.19
N ILE A 108 9.64 -14.98 7.95
CA ILE A 108 9.12 -13.64 8.23
C ILE A 108 9.02 -12.81 6.95
N PHE A 109 10.02 -12.89 6.07
CA PHE A 109 10.02 -12.24 4.76
C PHE A 109 8.83 -12.69 3.92
N LEU A 110 8.68 -14.01 3.74
CA LEU A 110 7.62 -14.59 2.90
C LEU A 110 6.24 -14.28 3.48
N SER A 111 6.09 -14.34 4.81
CA SER A 111 4.84 -13.99 5.47
C SER A 111 4.49 -12.51 5.27
N GLY A 112 5.46 -11.61 5.43
CA GLY A 112 5.29 -10.17 5.17
C GLY A 112 4.95 -9.85 3.72
N LEU A 113 5.62 -10.51 2.77
CA LEU A 113 5.36 -10.38 1.34
C LEU A 113 3.94 -10.83 1.02
N GLY A 114 3.51 -12.00 1.51
CA GLY A 114 2.18 -12.54 1.26
C GLY A 114 1.08 -11.59 1.72
N ILE A 115 1.18 -11.06 2.94
CA ILE A 115 0.22 -10.08 3.49
C ILE A 115 0.17 -8.82 2.62
N SER A 116 1.32 -8.33 2.21
CA SER A 116 1.42 -7.09 1.42
C SER A 116 0.86 -7.29 0.02
N LEU A 117 1.09 -8.46 -0.57
CA LEU A 117 0.55 -8.84 -1.87
C LEU A 117 -0.97 -8.97 -1.80
N GLU A 118 -1.52 -9.56 -0.74
CA GLU A 118 -2.96 -9.71 -0.55
C GLU A 118 -3.66 -8.34 -0.43
N ILE A 119 -3.09 -7.42 0.35
CA ILE A 119 -3.59 -6.04 0.44
C ILE A 119 -3.48 -5.33 -0.91
N ALA A 120 -2.37 -5.53 -1.63
CA ALA A 120 -2.17 -4.95 -2.95
C ALA A 120 -3.19 -5.48 -3.98
N ILE A 121 -3.50 -6.78 -3.95
CA ILE A 121 -4.55 -7.39 -4.78
C ILE A 121 -5.93 -6.81 -4.43
N GLY A 122 -6.25 -6.70 -3.13
CA GLY A 122 -7.49 -6.06 -2.69
C GLY A 122 -7.61 -4.63 -3.18
N MET A 123 -6.52 -3.86 -3.11
CA MET A 123 -6.43 -2.50 -3.63
C MET A 123 -6.67 -2.46 -5.15
N ALA A 124 -6.03 -3.34 -5.92
CA ALA A 124 -6.16 -3.39 -7.37
C ALA A 124 -7.58 -3.78 -7.80
N ILE A 125 -8.14 -4.84 -7.22
CA ILE A 125 -9.51 -5.29 -7.53
C ILE A 125 -10.52 -4.20 -7.16
N GLY A 126 -10.39 -3.62 -5.97
CA GLY A 126 -11.23 -2.51 -5.53
C GLY A 126 -11.15 -1.32 -6.48
N ALA A 127 -9.94 -0.96 -6.92
CA ALA A 127 -9.74 0.11 -7.89
C ALA A 127 -10.40 -0.18 -9.24
N VAL A 128 -10.30 -1.40 -9.75
CA VAL A 128 -10.96 -1.82 -11.00
C VAL A 128 -12.47 -1.70 -10.87
N ILE A 129 -13.06 -2.27 -9.82
CA ILE A 129 -14.51 -2.20 -9.58
C ILE A 129 -14.98 -0.75 -9.45
N GLY A 130 -14.26 0.07 -8.69
CA GLY A 130 -14.59 1.48 -8.52
C GLY A 130 -14.49 2.28 -9.83
N SER A 131 -13.52 1.94 -10.68
CA SER A 131 -13.34 2.56 -11.99
C SER A 131 -14.49 2.28 -12.97
N LEU A 132 -15.16 1.13 -12.84
CA LEU A 132 -16.33 0.79 -13.67
C LEU A 132 -17.50 1.77 -13.45
N LYS A 133 -17.64 2.30 -12.24
CA LYS A 133 -18.71 3.25 -11.90
C LYS A 133 -18.30 4.69 -12.21
N LEU A 134 -17.08 5.07 -11.84
CA LEU A 134 -16.57 6.43 -12.05
C LEU A 134 -15.03 6.43 -12.09
N LEU A 135 -14.44 6.67 -13.27
CA LEU A 135 -12.99 6.83 -13.37
C LEU A 135 -12.51 8.07 -12.58
N GLY A 136 -11.31 7.97 -12.01
CA GLY A 136 -10.76 9.00 -11.14
C GLY A 136 -11.15 8.74 -9.68
N ILE A 137 -12.18 9.43 -9.20
CA ILE A 137 -12.62 9.36 -7.80
C ILE A 137 -13.11 7.95 -7.44
N GLY A 138 -13.84 7.27 -8.34
CA GLY A 138 -14.29 5.90 -8.10
C GLY A 138 -13.13 4.91 -8.05
N THR A 139 -12.07 5.10 -8.84
CA THR A 139 -10.82 4.32 -8.75
C THR A 139 -10.19 4.45 -7.37
N ALA A 140 -10.07 5.67 -6.84
CA ALA A 140 -9.49 5.93 -5.51
C ALA A 140 -10.35 5.38 -4.37
N LEU A 141 -11.67 5.61 -4.41
CA LEU A 141 -12.61 5.09 -3.42
C LEU A 141 -12.67 3.56 -3.44
N GLY A 142 -12.70 2.98 -4.64
CA GLY A 142 -12.69 1.53 -4.82
C GLY A 142 -11.43 0.90 -4.24
N ALA A 143 -10.26 1.50 -4.48
CA ALA A 143 -9.01 1.07 -3.89
C ALA A 143 -9.05 1.11 -2.35
N MET A 144 -9.58 2.19 -1.76
CA MET A 144 -9.77 2.29 -0.31
C MET A 144 -10.69 1.20 0.25
N VAL A 145 -11.83 0.95 -0.39
CA VAL A 145 -12.76 -0.11 0.02
C VAL A 145 -12.12 -1.48 -0.08
N GLY A 146 -11.36 -1.75 -1.16
CA GLY A 146 -10.62 -2.99 -1.34
C GLY A 146 -9.57 -3.23 -0.24
N ILE A 147 -8.85 -2.18 0.16
CA ILE A 147 -7.92 -2.23 1.31
C ILE A 147 -8.69 -2.54 2.59
N ILE A 148 -9.78 -1.82 2.89
CA ILE A 148 -10.57 -2.00 4.11
C ILE A 148 -11.11 -3.44 4.20
N LEU A 149 -11.65 -3.98 3.11
CA LEU A 149 -12.15 -5.36 3.07
C LEU A 149 -11.03 -6.37 3.35
N MET A 150 -9.86 -6.22 2.73
CA MET A 150 -8.74 -7.11 3.01
C MET A 150 -8.22 -6.99 4.45
N LEU A 151 -8.17 -5.78 5.00
CA LEU A 151 -7.81 -5.58 6.40
C LEU A 151 -8.81 -6.26 7.35
N CYS A 152 -10.11 -6.21 7.05
CA CYS A 152 -11.14 -6.92 7.78
C CYS A 152 -10.99 -8.45 7.68
N SER A 153 -10.75 -8.99 6.48
CA SER A 153 -10.52 -10.42 6.28
C SER A 153 -9.32 -10.93 7.07
N LEU A 154 -8.20 -10.21 7.00
CA LEU A 154 -6.97 -10.52 7.74
C LEU A 154 -7.15 -10.42 9.27
N ALA A 155 -8.04 -9.55 9.74
CA ALA A 155 -8.40 -9.46 11.15
C ALA A 155 -9.31 -10.61 11.60
N LEU A 156 -10.23 -11.05 10.74
CA LEU A 156 -11.17 -12.15 11.01
C LEU A 156 -10.50 -13.52 11.03
N GLU A 157 -9.57 -13.80 10.09
CA GLU A 157 -8.75 -15.02 10.10
C GLU A 157 -8.03 -15.22 11.44
N ARG A 158 -7.60 -14.13 12.07
CA ARG A 158 -6.90 -14.20 13.36
C ARG A 158 -7.82 -14.66 14.48
N LYS A 159 -9.12 -14.37 14.39
CA LYS A 159 -10.11 -14.75 15.40
C LYS A 159 -10.53 -16.21 15.23
N SER A 160 -10.66 -16.70 13.99
CA SER A 160 -11.07 -18.09 13.73
C SER A 160 -10.02 -19.12 14.17
N VAL A 161 -8.73 -18.79 14.10
CA VAL A 161 -7.64 -19.67 14.60
C VAL A 161 -7.61 -19.75 16.14
N GLN A 162 -8.18 -18.75 16.85
CA GLN A 162 -8.20 -18.72 18.31
C GLN A 162 -9.40 -19.45 18.93
N PHE A 163 -10.38 -19.87 18.11
CA PHE A 163 -11.57 -20.64 18.51
C PHE A 163 -11.53 -22.10 18.03
N ARG A 164 -10.37 -22.57 17.55
CA ARG A 164 -10.12 -23.96 17.18
C ARG A 164 -9.03 -24.53 18.08
#